data_AF-A0A059UDB1-F1
#
_entry.id   AF-A0A059UDB1-F1
#
_cell.length_a   1.000
_cell.length_b   1.000
_cell.length_c   1.000
_cell.angle_alpha   90.00
_cell.angle_beta   90.00
_cell.angle_gamma   90.00
#
_symmetry.space_group_name_H-M   'P 1'
#
loop_
_entity.id
_entity.type
_entity.pdbx_description
1 polymer ?
#
loop_
_entity_poly.entity_id
_entity_poly.type
_entity_poly.pdbx_seq_one_letter_code
_entity_poly.pdbx_strand_id
1 'polypeptide(L)'
;KQTVFDAGLADLTINYELNVLAKLENNGHSIQASFLTGKSNISGGGLPSRFQAAQLHFHWGSENLRGSEHQINGQKYPMEIHIVHYNAEKYPNASTTMKKP
;
A
#
# COMPACT_ATOMS: atom_id res chain seq x y z
N LYS A 1 -6.50 -4.50 -19.39
CA LYS A 1 -7.01 -5.78 -18.85
C LYS A 1 -8.50 -5.60 -18.57
N GLN A 2 -9.34 -6.60 -18.86
CA GLN A 2 -10.75 -6.58 -18.44
C GLN A 2 -10.85 -7.16 -17.02
N THR A 3 -11.74 -6.61 -16.21
CA THR A 3 -12.04 -7.12 -14.86
C THR A 3 -13.12 -8.20 -14.94
N VAL A 4 -13.06 -9.16 -14.03
CA VAL A 4 -14.09 -10.18 -13.84
C VAL A 4 -14.59 -10.07 -12.41
N PHE A 5 -15.90 -10.08 -12.22
CA PHE A 5 -16.49 -10.07 -10.88
C PHE A 5 -16.25 -11.44 -10.21
N ASP A 6 -15.76 -11.41 -8.97
CA ASP A 6 -15.54 -12.58 -8.14
C ASP A 6 -16.29 -12.41 -6.81
N ALA A 7 -17.38 -13.18 -6.64
CA ALA A 7 -18.18 -13.17 -5.42
C ALA A 7 -17.50 -13.86 -4.23
N GLY A 8 -16.40 -14.60 -4.46
CA GLY A 8 -15.61 -15.25 -3.42
C GLY A 8 -14.68 -14.30 -2.67
N LEU A 9 -14.48 -13.08 -3.17
CA LEU A 9 -13.73 -12.05 -2.47
C LEU A 9 -14.60 -11.49 -1.33
N ALA A 10 -14.27 -11.87 -0.10
CA ALA A 10 -14.81 -11.22 1.09
C ALA A 10 -14.40 -9.73 1.14
N ASP A 11 -15.09 -8.94 1.96
CA ASP A 11 -14.77 -7.52 2.13
C ASP A 11 -13.31 -7.31 2.58
N LEU A 12 -12.69 -6.26 2.03
CA LEU A 12 -11.39 -5.81 2.51
C LEU A 12 -11.59 -5.07 3.84
N THR A 13 -10.97 -5.58 4.89
CA THR A 13 -10.95 -4.95 6.21
C THR A 13 -9.68 -4.12 6.37
N ILE A 14 -9.83 -2.83 6.68
CA ILE A 14 -8.73 -1.89 6.91
C ILE A 14 -8.79 -1.43 8.37
N ASN A 15 -7.75 -1.78 9.14
CA ASN A 15 -7.64 -1.45 10.56
C ASN A 15 -6.39 -0.61 10.78
N TYR A 16 -6.50 0.70 10.63
CA TYR A 16 -5.39 1.63 10.88
C TYR A 16 -5.57 2.35 12.21
N GLU A 17 -4.52 2.35 13.00
CA GLU A 17 -4.46 3.08 14.25
C GLU A 17 -4.36 4.59 13.98
N LEU A 18 -5.09 5.38 14.77
CA LEU A 18 -5.09 6.83 14.66
C LEU A 18 -3.76 7.47 15.07
N ASN A 19 -3.01 6.81 15.96
CA ASN A 19 -1.77 7.32 16.53
C ASN A 19 -0.64 6.32 16.28
N VAL A 20 0.19 6.62 15.30
CA VAL A 20 1.41 5.86 14.98
C VAL A 20 2.58 6.82 14.86
N LEU A 21 3.76 6.37 15.27
CA LEU A 21 5.00 7.08 14.98
C LEU A 21 5.48 6.68 13.59
N ALA A 22 5.77 7.66 12.75
CA ALA A 22 6.34 7.43 11.43
C ALA A 22 7.54 8.35 11.20
N LYS A 23 8.56 7.82 10.51
CA LYS A 23 9.67 8.61 9.99
C LYS A 23 9.31 9.08 8.59
N LEU A 24 9.17 10.40 8.40
CA LEU A 24 8.98 11.01 7.10
C LEU A 24 10.33 11.35 6.47
N GLU A 25 10.56 10.94 5.23
CA GLU A 25 11.79 11.25 4.50
C GLU A 25 11.55 11.49 3.01
N ASN A 26 12.34 12.38 2.43
CA ASN A 26 12.53 12.46 0.99
C ASN A 26 13.68 11.52 0.63
N ASN A 27 13.38 10.45 -0.11
CA ASN A 27 14.37 9.43 -0.48
C ASN A 27 15.02 9.67 -1.86
N GLY A 28 14.82 10.86 -2.45
CA GLY A 28 15.29 11.21 -3.80
C GLY A 28 14.32 10.81 -4.92
N HIS A 29 13.29 10.01 -4.62
CA HIS A 29 12.29 9.57 -5.60
C HIS A 29 10.85 9.93 -5.19
N SER A 30 10.56 9.91 -3.90
CA SER A 30 9.25 10.23 -3.34
C SER A 30 9.39 10.78 -1.91
N ILE A 31 8.27 11.22 -1.35
CA ILE A 31 8.11 11.41 0.09
C ILE A 31 7.55 10.10 0.64
N GLN A 32 8.31 9.47 1.54
CA GLN A 32 7.94 8.22 2.18
C GLN A 32 7.77 8.41 3.68
N ALA A 33 6.68 7.88 4.25
CA ALA A 33 6.52 7.74 5.69
C ALA A 33 6.68 6.26 6.07
N SER A 34 7.74 5.95 6.80
CA SER A 34 8.03 4.60 7.31
C SER A 34 7.44 4.46 8.71
N PHE A 35 6.50 3.54 8.92
CA PHE A 35 5.86 3.32 10.22
C PHE A 35 6.83 2.65 11.19
N LEU A 36 7.09 3.30 12.33
CA LEU A 36 8.02 2.83 13.37
C LEU A 36 7.31 2.13 14.52
N THR A 37 6.04 2.49 14.75
CA THR A 37 5.18 1.88 15.75
C THR A 37 3.80 1.58 15.16
N GLY A 38 2.99 0.87 15.92
CA GLY A 38 1.68 0.41 15.48
C GLY A 38 1.73 -0.95 14.80
N LYS A 39 0.55 -1.54 14.71
CA LYS A 39 0.18 -2.80 14.09
C LYS A 39 -0.98 -2.61 13.10
N SER A 40 -1.17 -1.38 12.59
CA SER A 40 -2.05 -1.05 11.47
C SER A 40 -1.96 -2.12 10.38
N ASN A 41 -3.09 -2.69 9.97
CA ASN A 41 -3.10 -3.83 9.06
C ASN A 41 -4.32 -3.87 8.14
N ILE A 42 -4.21 -4.70 7.11
CA ILE A 42 -5.31 -5.09 6.23
C ILE A 42 -5.49 -6.62 6.25
N SER A 43 -6.72 -7.06 5.98
CA SER A 43 -7.08 -8.48 5.85
C SER A 43 -8.40 -8.62 5.07
N GLY A 44 -8.82 -9.84 4.73
CA GLY A 44 -9.97 -10.04 3.83
C GLY A 44 -9.61 -9.72 2.38
N GLY A 45 -10.59 -9.47 1.51
CA GLY A 45 -10.32 -9.13 0.11
C GLY A 45 -9.56 -10.20 -0.69
N GLY A 46 -9.61 -11.46 -0.26
CA GLY A 46 -8.82 -12.55 -0.84
C GLY A 46 -7.38 -12.69 -0.30
N LEU A 47 -6.98 -11.90 0.70
CA LEU A 47 -5.67 -12.03 1.34
C LEU A 47 -5.61 -13.28 2.23
N PRO A 48 -4.50 -14.06 2.21
CA PRO A 48 -4.38 -15.31 2.96
C PRO A 48 -4.15 -15.13 4.46
N SER A 49 -3.80 -13.91 4.90
CA SER A 49 -3.46 -13.59 6.29
C SER A 49 -3.63 -12.10 6.54
N ARG A 50 -3.29 -11.62 7.75
CA ARG A 50 -3.16 -10.19 8.00
C ARG A 50 -1.84 -9.66 7.46
N PHE A 51 -1.90 -8.48 6.85
CA PHE A 51 -0.72 -7.77 6.34
C PHE A 51 -0.56 -6.45 7.07
N GLN A 52 0.56 -6.29 7.77
CA GLN A 52 0.85 -5.10 8.57
C GLN A 52 1.47 -4.01 7.70
N ALA A 53 1.04 -2.76 7.89
CA ALA A 53 1.56 -1.61 7.19
C ALA A 53 3.02 -1.35 7.58
N ALA A 54 3.87 -1.13 6.59
CA ALA A 54 5.29 -0.83 6.77
C ALA A 54 5.62 0.61 6.39
N GLN A 55 5.04 1.10 5.29
CA GLN A 55 5.24 2.47 4.82
C GLN A 55 4.07 2.94 3.98
N LEU A 56 4.02 4.25 3.74
CA LEU A 56 3.30 4.82 2.61
C LEU A 56 4.20 5.76 1.82
N HIS A 57 3.92 5.91 0.53
CA HIS A 57 4.57 6.88 -0.34
C HIS A 57 3.63 7.32 -1.47
N PHE A 58 4.01 8.38 -2.18
CA PHE A 58 3.20 8.96 -3.24
C PHE A 58 3.93 8.92 -4.59
N HIS A 59 3.15 8.85 -5.66
CA HIS A 59 3.60 9.08 -7.02
C HIS A 59 2.81 10.24 -7.60
N TRP A 60 3.49 11.21 -8.19
CA TRP A 60 2.86 12.38 -8.81
C TRP A 60 3.63 12.79 -10.06
N GLY A 61 2.98 13.53 -10.94
CA GLY A 61 3.59 14.04 -12.17
C GLY A 61 3.88 15.54 -12.09
N SER A 62 4.49 16.04 -13.15
CA SER A 62 4.76 17.48 -13.33
C SER A 62 3.53 18.31 -13.68
N GLU A 63 2.40 17.66 -13.99
CA GLU A 63 1.17 18.31 -14.45
C GLU A 63 -0.04 17.71 -13.73
N ASN A 64 -1.08 18.52 -13.51
CA ASN A 64 -2.27 18.10 -12.77
C ASN A 64 -3.14 17.03 -13.46
N LEU A 65 -2.84 16.66 -14.71
CA LEU A 65 -3.60 15.65 -15.46
C LEU A 65 -2.91 14.27 -15.51
N ARG A 66 -1.72 14.13 -14.93
CA ARG A 66 -0.94 12.88 -14.97
C ARG A 66 -0.05 12.77 -13.74
N GLY A 67 0.14 11.55 -13.24
CA GLY A 67 1.03 11.29 -12.11
C GLY A 67 0.87 9.91 -11.48
N SER A 68 -0.33 9.35 -11.56
CA SER A 68 -0.55 7.95 -11.17
C SER A 68 0.28 6.99 -12.03
N GLU A 69 0.70 5.89 -11.40
CA GLU A 69 1.33 4.77 -12.08
C GLU A 69 0.26 3.97 -12.82
N HIS A 70 -0.82 3.61 -12.11
CA HIS A 70 -1.97 2.91 -12.64
C HIS A 70 -2.90 3.83 -13.44
N GLN A 71 -3.72 3.20 -14.28
CA GLN A 71 -4.70 3.84 -15.16
C GLN A 71 -6.01 3.07 -15.13
N ILE A 72 -7.13 3.78 -15.21
CA ILE A 72 -8.47 3.19 -15.35
C ILE A 72 -8.97 3.55 -16.75
N ASN A 73 -9.24 2.55 -17.58
CA ASN A 73 -9.69 2.75 -18.97
C ASN A 73 -8.79 3.71 -19.78
N GLY A 74 -7.47 3.68 -19.53
CA GLY A 74 -6.49 4.55 -20.19
C GLY A 74 -6.33 5.95 -19.59
N GLN A 75 -7.14 6.30 -18.58
CA GLN A 75 -7.04 7.59 -17.89
C GLN A 75 -6.04 7.52 -16.72
N LYS A 76 -5.10 8.46 -16.69
CA LYS A 76 -4.23 8.74 -15.53
C LYS A 76 -4.89 9.72 -14.56
N TYR A 77 -4.47 9.65 -13.31
CA TYR A 77 -4.85 10.56 -12.24
C TYR A 77 -3.66 11.44 -11.82
N PRO A 78 -3.90 12.57 -11.13
CA PRO A 78 -2.85 13.53 -10.78
C PRO A 78 -1.79 12.94 -9.83
N MET A 79 -2.21 12.02 -8.95
CA MET A 79 -1.38 11.41 -7.93
C MET A 79 -1.90 10.02 -7.58
N GLU A 80 -1.02 9.15 -7.10
CA GLU A 80 -1.33 7.83 -6.56
C GLU A 80 -0.63 7.66 -5.21
N ILE A 81 -1.32 7.04 -4.24
CA ILE A 81 -0.74 6.68 -2.95
C ILE A 81 -0.55 5.16 -2.90
N HIS A 82 0.63 4.74 -2.47
CA HIS A 82 0.91 3.36 -2.14
C HIS A 82 1.03 3.26 -0.62
N ILE A 83 0.22 2.39 -0.01
CA ILE A 83 0.42 1.95 1.37
C ILE A 83 0.91 0.52 1.28
N VAL A 84 2.16 0.29 1.68
CA VAL A 84 2.83 -1.00 1.52
C VAL A 84 2.71 -1.78 2.81
N HIS A 85 2.22 -3.02 2.69
CA HIS A 85 2.08 -3.96 3.79
C HIS A 85 2.94 -5.20 3.57
N TYR A 86 3.24 -5.91 4.64
CA TYR A 86 3.94 -7.19 4.61
C TYR A 86 3.21 -8.23 5.46
N ASN A 87 3.37 -9.51 5.14
CA ASN A 87 2.79 -10.61 5.91
C ASN A 87 3.55 -10.77 7.23
N ALA A 88 3.09 -10.09 8.28
CA ALA A 88 3.71 -10.10 9.60
C ALA A 88 3.51 -11.43 10.35
N GLU A 89 2.55 -12.27 9.91
CA GLU A 89 2.38 -13.61 10.46
C GLU A 89 3.48 -14.58 9.97
N LYS A 90 4.02 -14.34 8.77
CA LYS A 90 5.03 -15.20 8.14
C LYS A 90 6.45 -14.63 8.22
N TYR A 91 6.60 -13.31 8.28
CA TYR A 91 7.89 -12.65 8.18
C TYR A 91 8.08 -11.62 9.31
N PRO A 92 9.30 -11.52 9.87
CA PRO A 92 9.56 -10.61 10.99
C PRO A 92 9.53 -9.13 10.61
N ASN A 93 9.72 -8.79 9.33
CA ASN A 93 9.68 -7.42 8.84
C ASN A 93 9.53 -7.36 7.30
N ALA A 94 9.17 -6.17 6.79
CA ALA A 94 8.98 -5.94 5.36
C ALA A 94 10.21 -6.26 4.50
N SER A 95 11.43 -5.95 4.97
CA SER A 95 12.67 -6.19 4.22
C SER A 95 12.87 -7.68 3.89
N THR A 96 12.50 -8.56 4.81
CA THR A 96 12.55 -10.02 4.59
C THR A 96 11.48 -10.55 3.62
N THR A 97 10.45 -9.76 3.33
CA THR A 97 9.31 -10.16 2.48
C THR A 97 9.55 -9.84 1.00
N MET A 98 10.30 -8.76 0.69
CA MET A 98 10.44 -8.23 -0.69
C MET A 98 11.06 -9.20 -1.73
N LYS A 99 11.59 -10.34 -1.30
CA LYS A 99 12.22 -11.35 -2.17
C LYS A 99 11.37 -12.62 -2.34
N LYS A 100 10.13 -12.61 -1.86
CA LYS A 100 9.26 -13.78 -1.85
C LYS A 100 7.96 -13.47 -2.62
N PRO A 101 7.46 -14.43 -3.40
CA PRO A 101 6.16 -14.30 -4.06
C PRO A 101 5.03 -14.23 -3.03
#